data_AF-A0A378ALI8-F1
#
_entry.id   AF-A0A378ALI8-F1
#
_cell.length_a   1.000
_cell.length_b   1.000
_cell.length_c   1.000
_cell.angle_alpha   90.00
_cell.angle_beta   90.00
_cell.angle_gamma   90.00
#
_symmetry.space_group_name_H-M   'P 1'
#
loop_
_entity.id
_entity.type
_entity.pdbx_description
1 polymer ?
#
loop_
_entity_poly.entity_id
_entity_poly.type
_entity_poly.pdbx_seq_one_letter_code
_entity_poly.pdbx_strand_id
1 'polypeptide(L)'
;MLADVGVTWYTWLEQGREVNPSEAVLVGVANALQCSPLETRHLFVLAGLTPPEATQVTVCEGISPGTRRMLDSLMPQPASIQKPNL
;
A
#
# COMPACT_ATOMS: atom_id res chain seq x y z
N MET A 1 -14.62 -19.58 -6.65
CA MET A 1 -13.87 -19.41 -5.38
C MET A 1 -12.95 -18.21 -5.57
N LEU A 2 -13.04 -17.16 -4.76
CA LEU A 2 -12.51 -15.82 -5.10
C LEU A 2 -10.98 -15.68 -4.95
N ALA A 3 -10.30 -16.61 -4.27
CA ALA A 3 -8.85 -16.62 -4.17
C ALA A 3 -8.27 -18.05 -4.04
N ASP A 4 -9.10 -19.06 -4.26
CA ASP A 4 -8.79 -20.48 -4.01
C ASP A 4 -8.26 -20.81 -2.60
N VAL A 5 -8.52 -19.93 -1.63
CA VAL A 5 -8.24 -20.14 -0.20
C VAL A 5 -9.53 -20.27 0.60
N GLY A 6 -9.55 -21.26 1.50
CA GLY A 6 -10.66 -21.48 2.42
C GLY A 6 -10.72 -20.44 3.55
N VAL A 7 -11.89 -20.26 4.16
CA VAL A 7 -12.14 -19.31 5.27
C VAL A 7 -11.15 -19.50 6.43
N THR A 8 -10.76 -20.74 6.73
CA THR A 8 -9.78 -21.08 7.77
C THR A 8 -8.41 -20.44 7.52
N TRP A 9 -7.99 -20.37 6.26
CA TRP A 9 -6.71 -19.78 5.90
C TRP A 9 -6.70 -18.26 6.13
N TYR A 10 -7.78 -17.56 5.74
CA TYR A 10 -7.94 -16.14 6.02
C TYR A 10 -7.94 -15.86 7.53
N THR A 11 -8.55 -16.76 8.33
CA THR A 11 -8.58 -16.60 9.78
C THR A 11 -7.20 -16.75 10.42
N TRP A 12 -6.33 -17.61 9.89
CA TRP A 12 -4.95 -17.73 10.36
C TRP A 12 -4.08 -16.53 9.99
N LEU A 13 -4.32 -15.94 8.82
CA LEU A 13 -3.69 -14.69 8.41
C LEU A 13 -4.01 -13.57 9.42
N GLU A 14 -5.29 -13.39 9.77
CA GLU A 14 -5.74 -12.39 10.77
C GLU A 14 -5.18 -12.64 12.17
N GLN A 15 -4.93 -13.91 12.52
CA GLN A 15 -4.35 -14.30 13.80
C GLN A 15 -2.81 -14.17 13.86
N GLY A 16 -2.17 -13.73 12.77
CA GLY A 16 -0.72 -13.58 12.69
C GLY A 16 0.05 -14.90 12.82
N ARG A 17 -0.60 -16.03 12.51
CA ARG A 17 0.09 -17.33 12.46
C ARG A 17 0.97 -17.37 11.20
N GLU A 18 2.08 -18.11 11.28
CA GLU A 18 2.88 -18.39 10.09
C GLU A 18 2.03 -19.13 9.05
N VAL A 19 1.78 -18.45 7.94
CA VAL A 19 1.20 -19.01 6.73
C VAL A 19 2.16 -18.72 5.59
N ASN A 20 2.40 -19.71 4.73
CA ASN A 20 3.28 -19.55 3.57
C ASN A 20 2.44 -19.62 2.28
N PRO A 21 1.69 -18.55 1.93
CA PRO A 21 0.91 -18.53 0.70
C PRO A 21 1.80 -18.64 -0.53
N SER A 22 1.27 -19.27 -1.57
CA SER A 22 1.85 -19.13 -2.90
C SER A 22 1.55 -17.72 -3.46
N GLU A 23 2.37 -17.29 -4.42
CA GLU A 23 2.13 -16.02 -5.13
C GLU A 23 0.73 -15.97 -5.76
N ALA A 24 0.26 -17.09 -6.33
CA ALA A 24 -1.07 -17.18 -6.94
C ALA A 24 -2.21 -16.92 -5.93
N VAL A 25 -2.05 -17.40 -4.69
CA VAL A 25 -3.01 -17.15 -3.60
C VAL A 25 -3.02 -15.67 -3.23
N LEU A 26 -1.86 -15.03 -3.08
CA LEU A 26 -1.78 -13.60 -2.76
C LEU A 26 -2.36 -12.72 -3.88
N VAL A 27 -2.14 -13.08 -5.15
CA VAL A 27 -2.79 -12.41 -6.30
C VAL A 27 -4.31 -12.56 -6.23
N GLY A 28 -4.81 -13.76 -5.93
CA GLY A 28 -6.24 -14.01 -5.74
C GLY A 28 -6.84 -13.15 -4.63
N VAL A 29 -6.16 -13.07 -3.49
CA VAL A 29 -6.57 -12.23 -2.36
C VAL A 29 -6.57 -10.75 -2.72
N ALA A 30 -5.49 -10.25 -3.33
CA ALA A 30 -5.41 -8.84 -3.76
C ALA A 30 -6.53 -8.48 -4.73
N ASN A 31 -6.86 -9.37 -5.68
CA ASN A 31 -7.97 -9.18 -6.61
C ASN A 31 -9.33 -9.21 -5.91
N ALA A 32 -9.55 -10.16 -5.00
CA ALA A 32 -10.80 -10.28 -4.25
C ALA A 32 -11.08 -9.07 -3.36
N LEU A 33 -10.03 -8.48 -2.78
CA LEU A 33 -10.10 -7.28 -1.94
C LEU A 33 -10.00 -5.97 -2.74
N GLN A 34 -9.87 -6.04 -4.07
CA GLN A 34 -9.69 -4.87 -4.95
C GLN A 34 -8.53 -3.97 -4.53
N CYS A 35 -7.43 -4.58 -4.06
CA CYS A 35 -6.25 -3.84 -3.62
C CYS A 35 -5.67 -3.00 -4.76
N SER A 36 -5.28 -1.77 -4.45
CA SER A 36 -4.42 -0.95 -5.28
C SER A 36 -3.05 -1.62 -5.50
N PRO A 37 -2.25 -1.15 -6.48
CA PRO A 37 -0.89 -1.66 -6.69
C PRO A 37 0.00 -1.51 -5.44
N LEU A 38 -0.19 -0.45 -4.66
CA LEU A 38 0.55 -0.21 -3.42
C LEU A 38 0.15 -1.22 -2.33
N GLU A 39 -1.14 -1.44 -2.14
CA GLU A 39 -1.66 -2.41 -1.17
C GLU A 39 -1.26 -3.84 -1.55
N THR A 40 -1.32 -4.18 -2.84
CA THR A 40 -0.85 -5.47 -3.37
C THR A 40 0.63 -5.67 -3.07
N ARG A 41 1.47 -4.67 -3.34
CA ARG A 41 2.89 -4.73 -2.99
C ARG A 41 3.10 -4.91 -1.49
N HIS A 42 2.38 -4.16 -0.66
CA HIS A 42 2.49 -4.25 0.79
C HIS A 42 2.13 -5.65 1.29
N LEU A 43 1.05 -6.24 0.76
CA LEU A 43 0.60 -7.60 1.05
C LEU A 43 1.67 -8.66 0.72
N PHE A 44 2.37 -8.54 -0.41
CA PHE A 44 3.50 -9.44 -0.74
C PHE A 44 4.68 -9.28 0.22
N VAL A 45 5.00 -8.05 0.62
CA VAL A 45 6.08 -7.77 1.59
C VAL A 45 5.76 -8.38 2.96
N LEU A 46 4.51 -8.27 3.43
CA LEU A 46 4.07 -8.90 4.67
C LEU A 46 4.18 -10.42 4.63
N ALA A 47 3.95 -11.02 3.46
CA ALA A 47 4.09 -12.46 3.25
C ALA A 47 5.54 -12.93 2.99
N GLY A 48 6.53 -12.02 2.98
CA GLY A 48 7.92 -12.36 2.70
C GLY A 48 8.20 -12.78 1.25
N LEU A 49 7.29 -12.49 0.32
CA LEU A 49 7.44 -12.80 -1.10
C LEU A 49 7.91 -11.59 -1.90
N THR A 50 8.44 -11.85 -3.10
CA THR A 50 8.81 -10.78 -4.03
C THR A 50 7.54 -10.18 -4.64
N PRO A 51 7.25 -8.88 -4.43
CA PRO A 51 6.06 -8.26 -5.00
C PRO A 51 6.16 -8.20 -6.53
N PRO A 52 5.04 -8.35 -7.25
CA PRO A 52 5.02 -8.05 -8.68
C PRO A 52 5.43 -6.59 -8.89
N GLU A 53 6.26 -6.32 -9.89
CA GLU A 53 6.74 -4.96 -10.18
C GLU A 53 5.54 -4.02 -10.41
N ALA A 54 5.26 -3.16 -9.44
CA ALA A 54 4.31 -2.07 -9.62
C ALA A 54 5.00 -0.90 -10.32
N THR A 55 4.46 -0.59 -11.49
CA THR A 55 4.71 0.56 -12.37
C THR A 55 4.96 1.86 -11.61
N GLN A 56 6.01 2.56 -12.07
CA GLN A 56 6.37 3.95 -11.80
C GLN A 56 6.44 4.32 -10.32
N VAL A 57 7.67 4.43 -9.82
CA VAL A 57 7.99 5.35 -8.72
C VAL A 57 7.27 6.65 -9.04
N THR A 58 6.23 6.98 -8.27
CA THR A 58 5.64 8.30 -8.33
C THR A 58 6.78 9.21 -7.92
N VAL A 59 7.42 9.84 -8.90
CA VAL A 59 8.42 10.86 -8.67
C VAL A 59 7.77 11.77 -7.65
N CYS A 60 8.45 12.02 -6.54
CA CYS A 60 7.95 12.92 -5.54
C CYS A 60 7.84 14.28 -6.23
N GLU A 61 6.66 14.58 -6.79
CA GLU A 61 6.37 15.87 -7.36
C GLU A 61 6.58 16.84 -6.21
N GLY A 62 7.69 17.58 -6.29
CA GLY A 62 8.01 18.59 -5.30
C GLY A 62 6.83 19.54 -5.15
N ILE A 63 6.70 20.16 -3.99
CA ILE A 63 5.65 21.16 -3.79
C ILE A 63 5.82 22.29 -4.81
N SER A 64 4.70 22.80 -5.34
CA SER A 64 4.75 23.91 -6.29
C SER A 64 5.45 25.12 -5.65
N PRO A 65 6.09 26.01 -6.45
CA PRO A 65 6.69 27.23 -5.92
C PRO A 65 5.70 28.11 -5.14
N GLY A 66 4.41 28.11 -5.52
CA GLY A 66 3.36 28.83 -4.80
C GLY A 66 3.09 28.24 -3.42
N THR A 67 2.96 26.91 -3.32
CA THR A 67 2.79 26.21 -2.05
C THR A 67 3.99 26.44 -1.12
N ARG A 68 5.21 26.49 -1.69
CA ARG A 68 6.41 26.81 -0.91
C ARG A 68 6.40 28.23 -0.35
N ARG A 69 6.09 29.25 -1.17
CA ARG A 69 5.98 30.64 -0.69
C ARG A 69 4.94 30.80 0.41
N MET A 70 3.82 30.09 0.31
CA MET A 70 2.80 30.08 1.34
C MET A 70 3.34 29.49 2.66
N LEU A 71 4.05 28.35 2.59
CA LEU A 71 4.67 27.74 3.77
C LEU A 71 5.72 28.68 4.41
N ASP A 72 6.56 29.32 3.60
CA ASP A 72 7.58 30.26 4.07
C ASP A 72 6.96 31.50 4.75
N SER A 73 5.79 31.95 4.29
CA SER A 73 5.05 33.08 4.90
C SER A 73 4.49 32.79 6.30
N LEU A 74 4.39 31.51 6.67
CA LEU A 74 3.90 31.09 7.98
C LEU A 74 5.01 31.03 9.04
N MET A 75 6.28 31.20 8.68
CA MET A 75 7.37 31.20 9.67
C MET A 75 7.20 32.35 10.70
N PRO A 76 7.42 32.09 12.01
CA PRO A 76 7.93 30.86 12.62
C PRO A 76 6.83 29.87 13.09
N GLN A 77 5.57 30.08 12.72
CA GLN A 77 4.49 29.19 13.14
C GLN A 77 4.67 27.78 12.54
N PRO A 78 4.43 26.71 13.32
CA PRO A 78 4.45 25.35 12.80
C PRO A 78 3.39 25.16 11.71
N ALA A 79 3.80 24.58 10.57
CA ALA A 79 2.91 24.28 9.45
C ALA A 79 3.35 23.00 8.72
N SER A 80 2.40 22.29 8.10
CA SER A 80 2.67 21.09 7.30
C SER A 80 1.77 21.03 6.07
N ILE A 81 2.23 20.33 5.01
CA ILE A 81 1.47 20.11 3.78
C ILE A 81 1.11 18.64 3.72
N GLN A 82 -0.17 18.34 3.52
CA GLN A 82 -0.67 16.99 3.35
C GLN A 82 -1.25 16.84 1.94
N LYS A 83 -0.94 15.73 1.27
CA LYS A 83 -1.71 15.33 0.08
C LYS A 83 -3.11 14.94 0.57
N PRO A 84 -4.19 15.33 -0.13
CA PRO A 84 -5.52 14.87 0.23
C PRO A 84 -5.55 13.33 0.15
N ASN A 85 -6.15 12.70 1.17
CA ASN A 85 -6.39 11.27 1.15
C ASN A 85 -7.40 10.99 0.02
N LEU A 86 -7.02 10.14 -0.94
CA LEU A 86 -7.96 9.53 -1.89
C LEU A 86 -8.66 8.35 -1.21
#